data_AF-A0A1G8YTI3-F1
#
_entry.id   AF-A0A1G8YTI3-F1
#
_cell.length_a   1.000
_cell.length_b   1.000
_cell.length_c   1.000
_cell.angle_alpha   90.00
_cell.angle_beta   90.00
_cell.angle_gamma   90.00
#
_symmetry.space_group_name_H-M   'P 1'
#
loop_
_entity.id
_entity.type
_entity.pdbx_description
1 polymer ?
#
loop_
_entity_poly.entity_id
_entity_poly.type
_entity_poly.pdbx_seq_one_letter_code
_entity_poly.pdbx_strand_id
1 'polypeptide(L)'
;MDMTNDKDGNYCTICGGVRPDAIKIKTILVDGKATGINQLEFIISSVRDLHLDSDAAVREELLRRASAFNYIPTKKREAYGDALMQEYRAVSE
;
A
#
# COMPACT_ATOMS: atom_id res chain seq x y z
N MET A 1 -23.78 -3.71 32.27
CA MET A 1 -23.68 -3.24 30.89
C MET A 1 -22.45 -2.37 30.82
N ASP A 2 -21.41 -2.80 30.10
CA ASP A 2 -20.32 -1.90 29.72
C ASP A 2 -20.01 -2.23 28.25
N MET A 3 -20.65 -1.47 27.36
CA MET A 3 -20.36 -1.51 25.93
C MET A 3 -19.12 -0.64 25.72
N THR A 4 -17.94 -1.23 25.84
CA THR A 4 -16.71 -0.62 25.33
C THR A 4 -16.86 -0.55 23.82
N ASN A 5 -17.30 0.61 23.36
CA ASN A 5 -17.45 0.91 21.96
C ASN A 5 -16.03 1.09 21.40
N ASP A 6 -15.49 0.01 20.82
CA ASP A 6 -14.24 -0.02 20.08
C ASP A 6 -14.34 0.88 18.84
N LYS A 7 -14.32 2.20 19.05
CA LYS A 7 -14.15 3.17 17.97
C LYS A 7 -12.67 3.30 17.67
N ASP A 8 -12.15 2.27 17.01
CA ASP A 8 -10.77 2.10 16.53
C ASP A 8 -10.37 3.14 15.45
N GLY A 9 -10.24 4.40 15.84
CA GLY A 9 -9.60 5.39 14.95
C GLY A 9 -9.12 6.62 15.70
N ASN A 10 -7.91 7.05 15.37
CA ASN A 10 -7.36 8.33 15.80
C ASN A 10 -8.06 9.43 14.99
N TYR A 11 -9.23 9.90 15.45
CA TYR A 11 -10.03 10.91 14.76
C TYR A 11 -9.69 12.33 15.27
N CYS A 12 -9.76 13.31 14.37
CA CYS A 12 -9.62 14.73 14.66
C CYS A 12 -10.77 15.19 15.55
N THR A 13 -10.46 15.76 16.71
CA THR A 13 -11.47 16.24 17.65
C THR A 13 -12.20 17.50 17.18
N ILE A 14 -11.72 18.16 16.12
CA ILE A 14 -12.31 19.37 15.55
C ILE A 14 -13.34 19.03 14.48
N CYS A 15 -12.99 18.16 13.52
CA CYS A 15 -13.85 17.87 12.36
C CYS A 15 -14.34 16.41 12.28
N GLY A 16 -13.87 15.52 13.17
CA GLY A 16 -14.21 14.10 13.16
C GLY A 16 -13.53 13.27 12.06
N GLY A 17 -12.71 13.87 11.20
CA GLY A 17 -11.95 13.15 10.17
C GLY A 17 -10.82 12.31 10.75
N VAL A 18 -10.37 11.26 10.05
CA VAL A 18 -9.18 10.48 10.48
C VAL A 18 -7.95 11.40 10.51
N ARG A 19 -7.16 11.32 11.57
CA ARG A 19 -5.96 12.14 11.72
C ARG A 19 -4.91 11.81 10.65
N PRO A 20 -4.32 12.81 9.98
CA PRO A 20 -3.40 12.59 8.87
C PRO A 20 -2.14 11.80 9.24
N ASP A 21 -1.67 11.90 10.49
CA ASP A 21 -0.48 11.20 10.97
C ASP A 21 -0.61 9.66 10.96
N ALA A 22 -1.83 9.13 10.92
CA ALA A 22 -2.08 7.70 10.78
C ALA A 22 -2.06 7.21 9.31
N ILE A 23 -2.15 8.11 8.34
CA ILE A 23 -2.31 7.78 6.92
C ILE A 23 -0.94 7.76 6.23
N LYS A 24 -0.41 6.55 5.98
CA LYS A 24 0.88 6.36 5.30
C LYS A 24 0.68 6.19 3.79
N ILE A 25 0.46 7.30 3.08
CA ILE A 25 0.36 7.31 1.61
C ILE A 25 1.69 7.77 1.00
N LYS A 26 2.21 7.02 0.03
CA LYS A 26 3.34 7.42 -0.83
C LYS A 26 2.87 7.58 -2.27
N THR A 27 3.41 8.58 -2.97
CA THR A 27 3.09 8.81 -4.39
C THR A 27 4.14 8.17 -5.28
N ILE A 28 3.68 7.36 -6.24
CA ILE A 28 4.52 6.70 -7.25
C ILE A 28 3.99 7.03 -8.64
N LEU A 29 4.78 6.76 -9.69
CA LEU A 29 4.32 6.90 -11.06
C LEU A 29 3.76 5.57 -11.57
N VAL A 30 2.46 5.52 -11.84
CA VAL A 30 1.82 4.40 -12.54
C VAL A 30 1.47 4.87 -13.94
N ASP A 31 2.10 4.30 -14.97
CA ASP A 31 1.86 4.68 -16.37
C ASP A 31 1.99 6.20 -16.59
N GLY A 32 3.06 6.78 -16.01
CA GLY A 32 3.34 8.22 -16.05
C GLY A 32 2.44 9.09 -15.18
N LYS A 33 1.49 8.52 -14.42
CA LYS A 33 0.56 9.28 -13.57
C LYS A 33 0.91 9.15 -12.09
N ALA A 34 1.03 10.30 -11.42
CA ALA A 34 1.18 10.36 -9.98
C ALA A 34 -0.02 9.69 -9.29
N THR A 35 0.27 8.63 -8.53
CA THR A 35 -0.73 7.76 -7.90
C THR A 35 -0.34 7.57 -6.44
N GLY A 36 -1.27 7.88 -5.52
CA GLY A 36 -1.09 7.60 -4.10
C GLY A 36 -1.33 6.13 -3.79
N ILE A 37 -0.36 5.48 -3.15
CA ILE A 37 -0.44 4.11 -2.66
C ILE A 37 -0.40 4.14 -1.14
N ASN A 38 -1.49 3.71 -0.52
CA ASN A 38 -1.59 3.50 0.91
C ASN A 38 -0.75 2.29 1.34
N GLN A 39 -0.01 2.44 2.45
CA GLN A 39 0.82 1.41 3.07
C GLN A 39 1.97 0.87 2.20
N LEU A 40 2.46 1.63 1.22
CA LEU A 40 3.48 1.16 0.27
C LEU A 40 4.74 0.58 0.97
N GLU A 41 5.30 1.31 1.94
CA GLU A 41 6.49 0.87 2.68
C GLU A 41 6.26 -0.45 3.43
N PHE A 42 5.09 -0.58 4.06
CA PHE A 42 4.70 -1.81 4.76
C PHE A 42 4.53 -2.97 3.78
N ILE A 43 3.91 -2.71 2.62
CA ILE A 43 3.76 -3.70 1.57
C ILE A 43 5.13 -4.19 1.08
N ILE A 44 6.05 -3.27 0.74
CA ILE A 44 7.38 -3.62 0.22
C ILE A 44 8.18 -4.43 1.25
N SER A 45 8.29 -3.94 2.49
CA SER A 45 9.01 -4.64 3.56
C SER A 45 8.44 -6.04 3.79
N SER A 46 7.12 -6.16 3.90
CA SER A 46 6.49 -7.46 4.14
C SER A 46 6.62 -8.44 2.97
N VAL A 47 6.87 -7.98 1.74
CA VAL A 47 7.18 -8.86 0.60
C VAL A 47 8.66 -9.27 0.59
N ARG A 48 9.57 -8.38 1.00
CA ARG A 48 11.00 -8.71 1.16
C ARG A 48 11.20 -9.82 2.19
N ASP A 49 10.48 -9.75 3.31
CA ASP A 49 10.51 -10.75 4.39
C ASP A 49 10.07 -12.16 3.96
N LEU A 50 9.42 -12.30 2.80
CA LEU A 50 9.04 -13.61 2.26
C LEU A 50 10.18 -14.31 1.51
N HIS A 51 11.25 -13.59 1.15
CA HIS A 51 12.39 -14.11 0.40
C HIS A 51 11.97 -14.91 -0.87
N LEU A 52 11.03 -14.35 -1.65
CA LEU A 52 10.52 -15.01 -2.86
C LEU A 52 11.60 -15.18 -3.94
N ASP A 53 11.64 -16.35 -4.57
CA ASP A 53 12.73 -16.76 -5.47
C ASP A 53 12.68 -16.15 -6.88
N SER A 54 11.65 -15.36 -7.22
CA SER A 54 11.53 -14.77 -8.56
C SER A 54 10.79 -13.44 -8.59
N ASP A 55 11.19 -12.59 -9.55
CA ASP A 55 10.52 -11.32 -9.83
C ASP A 55 9.03 -11.47 -10.14
N ALA A 56 8.63 -12.58 -10.79
CA ALA A 56 7.24 -12.86 -11.07
C ALA A 56 6.44 -13.09 -9.78
N ALA A 57 6.96 -13.91 -8.85
CA ALA A 57 6.34 -14.14 -7.55
C ALA A 57 6.28 -12.86 -6.71
N VAL A 58 7.36 -12.06 -6.71
CA VAL A 58 7.39 -10.75 -6.03
C VAL A 58 6.32 -9.82 -6.60
N ARG A 59 6.23 -9.68 -7.93
CA ARG A 59 5.24 -8.83 -8.59
C ARG A 59 3.81 -9.26 -8.25
N GLU A 60 3.52 -10.56 -8.28
CA GLU A 60 2.20 -11.09 -7.92
C GLU A 60 1.83 -10.79 -6.47
N GLU A 61 2.76 -11.00 -5.54
CA GLU A 61 2.53 -10.75 -4.13
C GLU A 61 2.39 -9.25 -3.81
N LEU A 62 3.21 -8.39 -4.43
CA LEU A 62 3.07 -6.93 -4.35
C LEU A 62 1.68 -6.49 -4.83
N LEU A 63 1.23 -6.99 -5.98
CA LEU A 63 -0.10 -6.68 -6.51
C LEU A 63 -1.21 -7.19 -5.58
N ARG A 64 -1.07 -8.40 -5.02
CA ARG A 64 -2.03 -8.98 -4.09
C ARG A 64 -2.18 -8.10 -2.85
N ARG A 65 -1.08 -7.76 -2.18
CA ARG A 65 -1.08 -6.92 -0.98
C ARG A 65 -1.52 -5.49 -1.27
N ALA A 66 -1.01 -4.87 -2.34
CA ALA A 66 -1.42 -3.52 -2.73
C ALA A 66 -2.93 -3.45 -2.98
N SER A 67 -3.52 -4.47 -3.62
CA SER A 67 -4.97 -4.52 -3.89
C SER A 67 -5.84 -4.68 -2.63
N ALA A 68 -5.28 -5.15 -1.51
CA ALA A 68 -6.01 -5.22 -0.24
C ALA A 68 -6.18 -3.85 0.44
N PHE A 69 -5.29 -2.89 0.14
CA PHE A 69 -5.32 -1.54 0.72
C PHE A 69 -5.70 -0.45 -0.30
N ASN A 70 -5.64 -0.75 -1.59
CA ASN A 70 -5.78 0.21 -2.68
C ASN A 70 -6.66 -0.36 -3.79
N TYR A 71 -7.43 0.50 -4.45
CA TYR A 71 -8.12 0.13 -5.68
C TYR A 71 -7.14 0.03 -6.84
N ILE A 72 -7.01 -1.16 -7.44
CA ILE A 72 -6.23 -1.39 -8.66
C ILE A 72 -7.20 -1.79 -9.78
N PRO A 73 -7.43 -0.92 -10.78
CA PRO A 73 -8.27 -1.26 -11.92
C PRO A 73 -7.71 -2.46 -12.67
N THR A 74 -8.55 -3.45 -13.00
CA THR A 74 -8.12 -4.67 -13.71
C THR A 74 -7.34 -4.36 -14.99
N LYS A 75 -7.79 -3.35 -15.76
CA LYS A 75 -7.15 -2.89 -17.01
C LYS A 75 -5.78 -2.23 -16.82
N LYS A 76 -5.42 -1.88 -15.59
CA LYS A 76 -4.15 -1.23 -15.23
C LYS A 76 -3.27 -2.09 -14.33
N ARG A 77 -3.67 -3.34 -14.06
CA ARG A 77 -2.95 -4.26 -13.16
C ARG A 77 -1.48 -4.42 -13.56
N GLU A 78 -1.19 -4.51 -14.85
CA GLU A 78 0.18 -4.62 -15.36
C GLU A 78 1.02 -3.38 -15.02
N ALA A 79 0.51 -2.19 -15.36
CA ALA A 79 1.18 -0.92 -15.06
C ALA A 79 1.41 -0.71 -13.56
N TYR A 80 0.46 -1.11 -12.71
CA TYR A 80 0.65 -1.12 -11.26
C TYR A 80 1.74 -2.10 -10.84
N GLY A 81 1.79 -3.28 -11.43
CA GLY A 81 2.83 -4.26 -11.15
C GLY A 81 4.22 -3.74 -11.48
N ASP A 82 4.36 -3.04 -12.61
CA ASP A 82 5.64 -2.46 -13.03
C ASP A 82 6.08 -1.34 -12.08
N ALA A 83 5.17 -0.43 -11.74
CA ALA A 83 5.45 0.65 -10.79
C ALA A 83 5.82 0.10 -9.40
N LEU A 84 5.08 -0.88 -8.89
CA LEU A 84 5.39 -1.50 -7.59
C LEU A 84 6.74 -2.23 -7.61
N MET A 85 7.09 -2.90 -8.72
CA MET A 85 8.41 -3.54 -8.87
C MET A 85 9.55 -2.52 -8.92
N GLN A 86 9.34 -1.34 -9.53
CA GLN A 86 10.32 -0.26 -9.51
C GLN A 86 10.60 0.21 -8.09
N GLU A 87 9.55 0.48 -7.32
CA GLU A 87 9.68 0.88 -5.90
C GLU A 87 10.32 -0.22 -5.05
N TYR A 88 9.89 -1.48 -5.25
CA TYR A 88 10.47 -2.62 -4.55
C TYR A 88 11.98 -2.71 -4.77
N ARG A 89 12.46 -2.52 -6.01
CA ARG A 89 13.89 -2.56 -6.34
C ARG A 89 14.66 -1.32 -5.90
N ALA A 90 14.00 -0.16 -5.83
CA ALA A 90 14.62 1.11 -5.43
C ALA A 90 14.98 1.15 -3.94
N VAL A 91 14.24 0.43 -3.09
CA VAL A 91 14.60 0.24 -1.68
C VAL A 91 15.84 -0.66 -1.63
N SER A 92 17.01 -0.07 -1.41
CA SER A 92 18.21 -0.83 -1.06
C SER A 92 18.17 -1.11 0.45
N GLU A 93 18.47 -2.34 0.88
CA GLU A 93 18.66 -2.67 2.30
C GLU A 93 19.87 -1.95 2.90
#